data_AF-A0A3A1XCJ4-F1
#
_entry.id   AF-A0A3A1XCJ4-F1
#
_cell.length_a   1.000
_cell.length_b   1.000
_cell.length_c   1.000
_cell.angle_alpha   90.00
_cell.angle_beta   90.00
_cell.angle_gamma   90.00
#
_symmetry.space_group_name_H-M   'P 1'
#
loop_
_entity.id
_entity.type
_entity.pdbx_description
1 polymer ?
#
loop_
_entity_poly.entity_id
_entity_poly.type
_entity_poly.pdbx_seq_one_letter_code
_entity_poly.pdbx_strand_id
1 'polypeptide(L)' 'FINSLCKMSVEIKRVNNSKHKPVNDKYAFRCFLLRLGFIGDEFKQDRKIMLSRLEGSCAFRNGGERNAVFE' A
#
# COMPACT_ATOMS: atom_id res chain seq x y z
N PHE A 1 11.64 1.72 -5.87
CA PHE A 1 11.04 0.96 -4.76
C PHE A 1 12.07 0.41 -3.78
N ILE A 2 12.98 -0.46 -4.21
CA ILE A 2 13.98 -1.10 -3.32
C ILE A 2 14.81 -0.05 -2.55
N ASN A 3 15.30 0.98 -3.22
CA ASN A 3 16.06 2.06 -2.56
C ASN A 3 15.27 2.74 -1.43
N SER A 4 14.01 3.12 -1.69
CA SER A 4 13.12 3.71 -0.68
C SER A 4 12.85 2.77 0.49
N LEU A 5 12.71 1.46 0.20
CA LEU A 5 12.51 0.43 1.21
C LEU A 5 13.74 0.27 2.12
N CYS A 6 14.93 0.17 1.52
CA CYS A 6 16.19 0.10 2.26
C CYS A 6 16.39 1.33 3.14
N LYS A 7 16.11 2.53 2.61
CA LYS A 7 16.16 3.78 3.37
C LYS A 7 15.21 3.76 4.56
N MET A 8 13.94 3.39 4.35
CA MET A 8 12.94 3.26 5.42
C MET A 8 13.38 2.25 6.49
N SER A 9 14.03 1.14 6.10
CA SER A 9 14.53 0.13 7.04
C SER A 9 15.63 0.64 7.97
N VAL A 10 16.45 1.59 7.52
CA VAL A 10 17.53 2.17 8.32
C VAL A 10 17.01 3.31 9.19
N GLU A 11 16.06 4.11 8.68
CA GLU A 11 15.56 5.31 9.35
C GLU A 11 14.45 5.04 10.39
N ILE A 12 13.73 3.93 10.27
CA ILE A 12 12.65 3.59 11.19
C ILE A 12 13.18 3.33 12.60
N LYS A 13 12.68 4.09 13.58
CA LYS A 13 13.04 3.96 15.00
C LYS A 13 12.18 2.97 15.79
N ARG A 14 10.98 2.64 15.30
CA ARG A 14 10.01 1.77 16.00
C ARG A 14 9.32 0.84 15.01
N VAL A 15 9.32 -0.45 15.34
CA VAL A 15 8.61 -1.50 14.59
C VAL A 15 7.78 -2.31 15.58
N ASN A 16 6.56 -2.68 15.20
CA ASN A 16 5.74 -3.60 15.98
C ASN A 16 5.92 -5.01 15.40
N ASN A 17 6.25 -5.99 16.25
CA ASN A 17 6.39 -7.40 15.86
C ASN A 17 5.03 -8.13 15.75
N SER A 18 3.95 -7.52 16.23
CA SER A 18 2.62 -8.12 16.16
C SER A 18 2.19 -8.32 14.70
N LYS A 19 1.69 -9.52 14.41
CA LYS A 19 1.15 -9.88 13.10
C LYS A 19 -0.17 -9.12 12.88
N HIS A 20 -0.10 -7.98 12.19
CA HIS A 20 -1.28 -7.26 11.76
C HIS A 20 -1.78 -7.81 10.42
N LYS A 21 -2.95 -8.46 10.42
CA LYS A 21 -3.64 -8.87 9.19
C LYS A 21 -4.53 -7.72 8.70
N PRO A 22 -4.24 -7.09 7.55
CA PRO A 22 -5.09 -6.02 7.03
C PRO A 22 -6.48 -6.57 6.63
N VAL A 23 -7.52 -5.75 6.81
CA VAL A 23 -8.87 -6.05 6.32
C VAL A 23 -8.95 -5.90 4.79
N ASN A 24 -8.11 -5.01 4.24
CA ASN A 24 -8.00 -4.76 2.81
C ASN A 24 -6.52 -4.53 2.46
N ASP A 25 -5.92 -5.53 1.81
CA ASP A 25 -4.50 -5.53 1.47
C ASP A 25 -4.16 -4.45 0.43
N LYS A 26 -5.04 -4.23 -0.57
CA LYS A 26 -4.83 -3.19 -1.59
C LYS A 26 -4.79 -1.80 -0.97
N TYR A 27 -5.71 -1.48 -0.06
CA TYR A 27 -5.71 -0.20 0.67
C TYR A 27 -4.48 -0.05 1.57
N ALA A 28 -4.16 -1.09 2.35
CA ALA A 28 -3.03 -1.05 3.28
C ALA A 28 -1.70 -0.85 2.53
N PHE A 29 -1.50 -1.55 1.41
CA PHE A 29 -0.30 -1.43 0.60
C PHE A 29 -0.22 -0.07 -0.10
N ARG A 30 -1.35 0.50 -0.56
CA ARG A 30 -1.37 1.88 -1.06
C ARG A 30 -0.85 2.86 -0.01
N CYS A 31 -1.35 2.81 1.23
CA CYS A 31 -0.87 3.67 2.31
C CYS A 31 0.63 3.46 2.60
N PHE A 32 1.11 2.23 2.50
CA PHE A 32 2.53 1.93 2.63
C PHE A 32 3.38 2.57 1.53
N LEU A 33 2.96 2.49 0.27
CA LEU A 33 3.65 3.15 -0.85
C LEU A 33 3.68 4.67 -0.69
N LEU A 34 2.58 5.28 -0.23
CA LEU A 34 2.54 6.71 0.07
C LEU A 34 3.54 7.07 1.18
N ARG A 35 3.65 6.25 2.23
CA ARG A 35 4.66 6.43 3.29
C ARG A 35 6.10 6.33 2.77
N LEU A 36 6.35 5.49 1.77
CA LEU A 36 7.65 5.38 1.09
C LEU A 36 7.97 6.56 0.16
N GLY A 37 7.03 7.49 -0.06
CA GLY A 37 7.21 8.67 -0.91
C GLY A 37 6.74 8.49 -2.35
N PHE A 38 5.96 7.45 -2.67
CA PHE A 38 5.38 7.25 -4.00
C PHE A 38 4.17 8.18 -4.22
N ILE A 39 4.40 9.50 -4.24
CA ILE A 39 3.39 10.56 -4.33
C ILE A 39 3.59 11.32 -5.64
N GLY A 40 2.51 11.62 -6.36
CA GLY A 40 2.58 12.30 -7.66
C GLY A 40 2.27 11.38 -8.84
N ASP A 41 2.27 11.97 -10.03
CA ASP A 41 1.92 11.29 -11.29
C ASP A 41 3.07 10.42 -11.81
N GLU A 42 4.31 10.76 -11.51
CA GLU A 42 5.50 10.00 -11.88
C GLU A 42 5.50 8.58 -11.28
N PHE A 43 4.85 8.39 -10.13
CA PHE A 43 4.70 7.09 -9.47
C PHE A 43 3.34 6.42 -9.73
N LYS A 44 2.49 7.01 -10.58
CA LYS A 44 1.12 6.50 -10.82
C LYS A 44 1.13 5.10 -11.43
N GLN A 45 2.01 4.87 -12.39
CA GLN A 45 2.16 3.57 -13.03
C GLN A 45 2.73 2.52 -12.07
N ASP A 46 3.75 2.88 -11.29
CA ASP A 46 4.32 2.00 -10.27
C ASP A 46 3.27 1.58 -9.25
N ARG A 47 2.48 2.52 -8.71
CA ARG A 47 1.38 2.21 -7.80
C ARG A 47 0.36 1.28 -8.44
N LYS A 48 0.01 1.49 -9.72
CA LYS A 48 -0.95 0.63 -10.44
C LYS A 48 -0.42 -0.81 -10.55
N ILE A 49 0.83 -0.98 -10.97
CA ILE A 49 1.45 -2.31 -11.12
C ILE A 49 1.53 -3.02 -9.76
N MET A 50 2.01 -2.31 -8.74
CA MET A 50 2.19 -2.85 -7.38
C MET A 50 0.88 -3.23 -6.68
N LEU A 51 -0.23 -2.59 -7.04
CA LEU A 51 -1.55 -2.85 -6.44
C LEU A 51 -2.40 -3.83 -7.25
N SER A 52 -2.01 -4.17 -8.48
CA SER A 52 -2.82 -4.94 -9.44
C SER A 52 -3.19 -6.35 -9.00
N ARG A 53 -2.37 -7.00 -8.17
CA ARG A 53 -2.60 -8.39 -7.72
C ARG A 53 -3.16 -8.49 -6.30
N LEU A 54 -3.50 -7.37 -5.68
CA LEU A 54 -4.06 -7.35 -4.34
C LEU A 54 -5.59 -7.28 -4.42
N GLU A 55 -6.26 -7.88 -3.44
CA GLU A 55 -7.72 -7.85 -3.35
C GLU A 55 -8.21 -6.62 -2.59
N GLY A 56 -9.46 -6.23 -2.87
CA GLY A 56 -10.13 -5.12 -2.21
C GLY A 56 -10.00 -3.77 -2.91
N SER A 57 -10.49 -2.74 -2.23
CA SER A 57 -10.56 -1.37 -2.75
C SER A 57 -9.28 -0.58 -2.46
N CYS A 58 -8.76 0.15 -3.44
CA CYS A 58 -7.68 1.12 -3.20
C CYS A 58 -8.11 2.32 -2.34
N ALA A 59 -9.39 2.66 -2.34
CA ALA A 59 -9.90 3.91 -1.77
C ALA A 59 -10.37 3.75 -0.31
N PHE A 60 -10.85 2.56 0.06
CA PHE A 60 -11.52 2.35 1.33
C PHE A 60 -10.87 1.23 2.16
N ARG A 61 -10.57 1.53 3.44
CA ARG A 61 -10.01 0.55 4.38
C ARG A 61 -10.88 -0.69 4.56
N ASN A 62 -12.21 -0.52 4.54
CA ASN A 62 -13.19 -1.57 4.75
C ASN A 62 -13.92 -1.96 3.44
N GLY A 63 -13.29 -1.79 2.28
CA GLY A 63 -13.84 -2.19 0.98
C GLY A 63 -14.89 -1.24 0.39
N GLY A 64 -15.56 -0.43 1.22
CA GLY A 64 -16.65 0.46 0.79
C GLY A 64 -17.91 -0.32 0.48
N GLU A 65 -19.06 0.18 0.94
CA GLU A 65 -20.37 -0.41 0.62
C GLU A 65 -20.67 -0.19 -0.87
N ARG A 66 -20.17 -1.10 -1.74
CA ARG A 66 -20.86 -1.62 -2.94
C ARG A 66 -20.01 -2.36 -3.97
N ASN A 67 -18.68 -2.30 -3.99
CA ASN A 67 -17.94 -2.85 -5.14
C ASN A 67 -16.66 -3.61 -4.76
N ALA A 68 -16.83 -4.91 -4.49
CA ALA A 68 -15.81 -5.91 -4.82
C ALA A 68 -15.93 -6.24 -6.32
N VAL A 69 -15.72 -5.25 -7.19
CA VAL A 69 -15.61 -5.53 -8.63
C VAL A 69 -14.13 -5.58 -8.94
N PHE A 70 -13.71 -6.79 -9.33
CA PHE A 70 -12.49 -7.06 -10.04
C PHE A 70 -12.25 -6.02 -11.14
N GLU A 71 -11.09 -5.36 -11.07
CA GLU A 71 -10.40 -4.74 -12.21
C GLU A 71 -8.90 -4.80 -11.97
#